data_AF-A0A8E2W723-F1
#
_entry.id   AF-A0A8E2W723-F1
#
_cell.length_a   1.000
_cell.length_b   1.000
_cell.length_c   1.000
_cell.angle_alpha   90.00
_cell.angle_beta   90.00
_cell.angle_gamma   90.00
#
_symmetry.space_group_name_H-M   'P 1'
#
loop_
_entity.id
_entity.type
_entity.pdbx_description
1 polymer ?
#
loop_
_entity_poly.entity_id
_entity_poly.type
_entity_poly.pdbx_seq_one_letter_code
_entity_poly.pdbx_strand_id
1 'polypeptide(L)'
;MSLAYNVDTDYYDPASLGEVARQRALCADITIIGPGLLNDENLGPPVVNGCLFDTGKPVLVVPKGAEATLWPRRVLVGWDSRVEASRAVREALGLLCAAEEVHVALVDPKANYNGNGAEPGADIAAYLTRHGARVSVDVLPSAGKPAATVLAQHATDISADMIVMGAYGNRRLRERIFGGVTRWIFEKPTLPLFLAR
;
A
#
# COMPACT_ATOMS: atom_id res chain seq x y z
N MET A 1 12.01 -11.62 16.51
CA MET A 1 11.77 -10.18 16.75
C MET A 1 10.55 -10.08 17.65
N SER A 2 10.65 -9.44 18.82
CA SER A 2 9.49 -9.20 19.70
C SER A 2 8.85 -7.87 19.31
N LEU A 3 7.54 -7.86 19.06
CA LEU A 3 6.78 -6.62 18.86
C LEU A 3 6.53 -5.98 20.24
N ALA A 4 7.01 -4.75 20.44
CA ALA A 4 6.60 -3.94 21.59
C ALA A 4 5.23 -3.33 21.28
N TYR A 5 4.24 -3.57 22.13
CA TYR A 5 2.90 -3.03 21.95
C TYR A 5 2.34 -2.52 23.28
N ASN A 6 1.44 -1.55 23.19
CA ASN A 6 0.60 -1.10 24.30
C ASN A 6 -0.87 -1.25 23.86
N VAL A 7 -1.73 -1.67 24.79
CA VAL A 7 -3.17 -1.76 24.57
C VAL A 7 -3.83 -0.62 25.33
N ASP A 8 -4.52 0.24 24.59
CA ASP A 8 -5.25 1.37 25.16
C ASP A 8 -6.70 1.33 24.69
N THR A 9 -7.62 1.78 25.54
CA THR A 9 -9.06 1.84 25.25
C THR A 9 -9.53 3.25 25.49
N ASP A 10 -10.06 3.88 24.45
CA ASP A 10 -10.54 5.24 24.53
C ASP A 10 -11.96 5.38 23.97
N TYR A 11 -12.67 6.36 24.51
CA TYR A 11 -13.98 6.79 24.02
C TYR A 11 -13.84 8.18 23.40
N TYR A 12 -13.98 8.23 22.07
CA TYR A 12 -13.87 9.47 21.30
C TYR A 12 -15.19 9.79 20.61
N ASP A 13 -15.46 11.09 20.44
CA ASP A 13 -16.41 11.55 19.44
C ASP A 13 -15.89 11.16 18.05
N PRO A 14 -16.69 10.50 17.18
CA PRO A 14 -16.28 10.16 15.81
C PRO A 14 -15.61 11.30 15.04
N ALA A 15 -15.99 12.56 15.30
CA ALA A 15 -15.37 13.73 14.67
C ALA A 15 -13.88 13.93 15.04
N SER A 16 -13.45 13.44 16.20
CA SER A 16 -12.06 13.58 16.71
C SER A 16 -11.15 12.39 16.37
N LEU A 17 -11.72 11.30 15.87
CA LEU A 17 -11.02 10.02 15.71
C LEU A 17 -9.80 10.10 14.78
N GLY A 18 -9.90 10.88 13.69
CA GLY A 18 -8.77 11.08 12.78
C GLY A 18 -7.58 11.77 13.44
N GLU A 19 -7.84 12.79 14.28
CA GLU A 19 -6.79 13.52 15.00
C GLU A 19 -6.09 12.63 16.03
N VAL A 20 -6.85 11.80 16.75
CA VAL A 20 -6.28 10.82 17.70
C VAL A 20 -5.39 9.82 16.96
N ALA A 21 -5.89 9.26 15.86
CA ALA A 21 -5.14 8.31 15.04
C ALA A 21 -3.84 8.94 14.52
N ARG A 22 -3.90 10.19 14.07
CA ARG A 22 -2.75 10.98 13.63
C ARG A 22 -1.71 11.11 14.75
N GLN A 23 -2.12 11.53 15.95
CA GLN A 23 -1.20 11.71 17.08
C GLN A 23 -0.46 10.43 17.45
N ARG A 24 -1.14 9.28 17.43
CA ARG A 24 -0.49 7.98 17.67
C ARG A 24 0.42 7.56 16.53
N ALA A 25 -0.02 7.75 15.29
CA ALA A 25 0.74 7.37 14.10
C ALA A 25 2.07 8.14 13.98
N LEU A 26 2.17 9.38 14.47
CA LEU A 26 3.43 10.15 14.46
C LEU A 26 4.61 9.40 15.09
N CYS A 27 4.34 8.63 16.14
CA CYS A 27 5.34 7.86 16.89
C CYS A 27 5.36 6.37 16.50
N ALA A 28 4.69 5.99 15.41
CA ALA A 28 4.68 4.63 14.89
C ALA A 28 5.54 4.51 13.62
N ASP A 29 6.13 3.34 13.42
CA ASP A 29 6.78 2.98 12.16
C ASP A 29 5.74 2.53 11.13
N ILE A 30 4.69 1.85 11.57
CA ILE A 30 3.59 1.36 10.74
C ILE A 30 2.29 1.31 11.55
N THR A 31 1.17 1.68 10.94
CA THR A 31 -0.16 1.47 11.52
C THR A 31 -0.82 0.26 10.87
N ILE A 32 -1.33 -0.67 11.66
CA ILE A 32 -2.09 -1.83 11.15
C ILE A 32 -3.58 -1.61 11.36
N ILE A 33 -4.35 -1.67 10.27
CA ILE A 33 -5.82 -1.55 10.27
C ILE A 33 -6.42 -2.93 9.99
N GLY A 34 -7.01 -3.52 11.02
CA GLY A 34 -7.66 -4.82 10.96
C GLY A 34 -9.12 -4.76 10.51
N PRO A 35 -9.74 -5.93 10.26
CA PRO A 35 -11.00 -6.07 9.54
C PRO A 35 -12.20 -5.33 10.14
N GLY A 36 -12.23 -5.09 11.45
CA GLY A 36 -13.35 -4.37 12.08
C GLY A 36 -13.41 -2.91 11.64
N LEU A 37 -12.31 -2.18 11.85
CA LEU A 37 -12.17 -0.82 11.35
C LEU A 37 -12.13 -0.79 9.81
N LEU A 38 -11.61 -1.88 9.23
CA LEU A 38 -11.62 -2.13 7.79
C LEU A 38 -13.03 -2.44 7.21
N ASN A 39 -14.11 -2.44 7.97
CA ASN A 39 -15.44 -2.61 7.39
C ASN A 39 -16.42 -1.57 7.95
N ASP A 40 -15.89 -0.57 8.66
CA ASP A 40 -16.66 0.52 9.23
C ASP A 40 -16.50 1.77 8.36
N GLU A 41 -17.59 2.13 7.68
CA GLU A 41 -17.63 3.27 6.77
C GLU A 41 -17.56 4.62 7.50
N ASN A 42 -17.84 4.66 8.80
CA ASN A 42 -17.81 5.88 9.60
C ASN A 42 -16.45 6.06 10.30
N LEU A 43 -15.86 4.96 10.80
CA LEU A 43 -14.63 5.00 11.60
C LEU A 43 -13.37 4.76 10.78
N GLY A 44 -13.42 3.91 9.76
CA GLY A 44 -12.25 3.58 8.92
C GLY A 44 -11.69 4.78 8.17
N PRO A 45 -12.52 5.53 7.42
CA PRO A 45 -12.07 6.67 6.63
C PRO A 45 -11.29 7.74 7.43
N PRO A 46 -11.80 8.24 8.59
CA PRO A 46 -11.04 9.21 9.38
C PRO A 46 -9.72 8.67 9.93
N VAL A 47 -9.67 7.40 10.36
CA VAL A 47 -8.42 6.80 10.89
C VAL A 47 -7.38 6.63 9.80
N VAL A 48 -7.76 6.17 8.61
CA VAL A 48 -6.83 6.06 7.47
C VAL A 48 -6.30 7.43 7.09
N ASN A 49 -7.15 8.47 7.05
CA ASN A 49 -6.71 9.83 6.78
C ASN A 49 -5.70 10.33 7.82
N GLY A 50 -6.05 10.22 9.10
CA GLY A 50 -5.18 10.62 10.19
C GLY A 50 -3.83 9.90 10.17
N CYS A 51 -3.83 8.58 9.90
CA CYS A 51 -2.59 7.80 9.85
C CYS A 51 -1.78 8.07 8.58
N LEU A 52 -2.34 7.83 7.40
CA LEU A 52 -1.59 7.79 6.14
C LEU A 52 -1.35 9.18 5.56
N PHE A 53 -2.42 9.98 5.48
CA PHE A 53 -2.39 11.23 4.72
C PHE A 53 -1.85 12.39 5.55
N ASP A 54 -2.22 12.46 6.83
CA ASP A 54 -1.82 13.55 7.71
C ASP A 54 -0.42 13.36 8.31
N THR A 55 0.04 12.11 8.51
CA THR A 55 1.42 11.86 8.99
C THR A 55 2.41 11.43 7.89
N GLY A 56 1.93 10.88 6.77
CA GLY A 56 2.79 10.26 5.75
C GLY A 56 3.34 8.89 6.14
N LYS A 57 2.99 8.36 7.33
CA LYS A 57 3.43 7.05 7.80
C LYS A 57 2.73 5.92 7.05
N PRO A 58 3.40 4.78 6.86
CA PRO A 58 2.79 3.67 6.15
C PRO A 58 1.64 3.04 6.97
N VAL A 59 0.63 2.57 6.24
CA VAL A 59 -0.52 1.86 6.80
C VAL A 59 -0.60 0.48 6.14
N LEU A 60 -0.63 -0.57 6.97
CA LEU A 60 -0.92 -1.93 6.55
C LEU A 60 -2.39 -2.24 6.81
N VAL A 61 -3.11 -2.50 5.73
CA VAL A 61 -4.53 -2.85 5.75
C VAL A 61 -4.66 -4.36 5.66
N VAL A 62 -5.37 -4.96 6.62
CA VAL A 62 -5.50 -6.41 6.73
C VAL A 62 -6.97 -6.81 6.59
N PRO A 63 -7.36 -7.40 5.44
CA PRO A 63 -8.75 -7.79 5.21
C PRO A 63 -9.18 -9.00 6.03
N LYS A 64 -10.51 -9.18 6.10
CA LYS A 64 -11.11 -10.33 6.80
C LYS A 64 -10.68 -11.62 6.10
N GLY A 65 -10.11 -12.55 6.87
CA GLY A 65 -9.66 -13.85 6.36
C GLY A 65 -8.21 -13.86 5.87
N ALA A 66 -7.52 -12.71 5.86
CA ALA A 66 -6.08 -12.64 5.69
C ALA A 66 -5.38 -12.59 7.06
N GLU A 67 -4.18 -13.18 7.13
CA GLU A 67 -3.31 -13.02 8.29
C GLU A 67 -2.44 -11.76 8.13
N ALA A 68 -2.36 -10.96 9.19
CA ALA A 68 -1.42 -9.86 9.23
C ALA A 68 0.01 -10.42 9.26
N THR A 69 0.84 -10.05 8.30
CA THR A 69 2.26 -10.43 8.28
C THR A 69 3.15 -9.23 8.03
N LEU A 70 4.25 -9.16 8.79
CA LEU A 70 5.40 -8.28 8.54
C LEU A 70 6.58 -9.08 7.96
N TRP A 71 6.34 -10.33 7.55
CA TRP A 71 7.31 -11.21 6.90
C TRP A 71 6.67 -11.87 5.66
N PRO A 72 6.22 -11.09 4.67
CA PRO A 72 5.72 -11.67 3.43
C PRO A 72 6.85 -12.39 2.69
N ARG A 73 6.58 -13.60 2.19
CA ARG A 73 7.50 -14.36 1.33
C ARG A 73 7.42 -13.85 -0.10
N ARG A 74 6.22 -13.55 -0.60
CA ARG A 74 6.02 -13.01 -1.95
C ARG A 74 5.29 -11.68 -1.88
N VAL A 75 5.87 -10.64 -2.49
CA VAL A 75 5.32 -9.28 -2.47
C VAL A 75 5.09 -8.78 -3.89
N LEU A 76 3.89 -8.26 -4.16
CA LEU A 76 3.61 -7.51 -5.37
C LEU A 76 3.80 -6.01 -5.10
N VAL A 77 4.64 -5.33 -5.88
CA VAL A 77 4.79 -3.87 -5.87
C VAL A 77 4.05 -3.28 -7.06
N GLY A 78 3.02 -2.48 -6.81
CA GLY A 78 2.36 -1.70 -7.86
C GLY A 78 3.20 -0.46 -8.22
N TRP A 79 3.66 -0.37 -9.46
CA TRP A 79 4.59 0.66 -9.91
C TRP A 79 4.05 1.48 -11.10
N ASP A 80 3.97 2.80 -10.91
CA ASP A 80 3.57 3.76 -11.97
C ASP A 80 4.62 4.86 -12.22
N SER A 81 5.85 4.65 -11.74
CA SER A 81 6.97 5.59 -11.81
C SER A 81 6.69 6.98 -11.20
N ARG A 82 5.72 7.09 -10.29
CA ARG A 82 5.46 8.32 -9.52
C ARG A 82 6.11 8.29 -8.15
N VAL A 83 6.16 9.48 -7.54
CA VAL A 83 6.76 9.72 -6.23
C VAL A 83 6.09 8.86 -5.14
N GLU A 84 4.76 8.70 -5.19
CA GLU A 84 4.02 7.92 -4.21
C GLU A 84 4.39 6.43 -4.27
N ALA A 85 4.56 5.87 -5.48
CA ALA A 85 5.05 4.50 -5.64
C ALA A 85 6.49 4.35 -5.15
N SER A 86 7.36 5.33 -5.45
CA SER A 86 8.73 5.36 -4.95
C SER A 86 8.81 5.43 -3.42
N ARG A 87 7.92 6.19 -2.77
CA ARG A 87 7.87 6.28 -1.31
C ARG A 87 7.34 5.00 -0.69
N ALA A 88 6.31 4.38 -1.25
CA ALA A 88 5.84 3.07 -0.80
C ALA A 88 6.93 2.00 -0.86
N VAL A 89 7.70 1.95 -1.95
CA VAL A 89 8.87 1.06 -2.04
C VAL A 89 9.89 1.37 -0.95
N ARG A 90 10.18 2.66 -0.71
CA ARG A 90 11.18 3.06 0.29
C ARG A 90 10.76 2.67 1.70
N GLU A 91 9.52 2.93 2.09
CA GLU A 91 8.97 2.59 3.40
C GLU A 91 8.87 1.06 3.59
N ALA A 92 8.58 0.31 2.52
CA ALA A 92 8.51 -1.15 2.54
C ALA A 92 9.88 -1.84 2.36
N LEU A 93 10.98 -1.10 2.21
CA LEU A 93 12.25 -1.67 1.72
C LEU A 93 12.75 -2.85 2.56
N GLY A 94 12.64 -2.77 3.89
CA GLY A 94 13.01 -3.89 4.77
C GLY A 94 12.19 -5.16 4.52
N LEU A 95 10.88 -5.02 4.27
CA LEU A 95 9.98 -6.13 3.94
C LEU A 95 10.35 -6.72 2.57
N LEU A 96 10.61 -5.86 1.58
CA LEU A 96 10.97 -6.25 0.21
C LEU A 96 12.31 -6.99 0.15
N CYS A 97 13.30 -6.55 0.93
CA CYS A 97 14.61 -7.22 1.02
C CYS A 97 14.54 -8.57 1.74
N ALA A 98 13.62 -8.71 2.71
CA ALA A 98 13.42 -9.95 3.46
C ALA A 98 12.57 -10.98 2.69
N ALA A 99 11.80 -10.55 1.69
CA ALA A 99 10.95 -11.40 0.88
C ALA A 99 11.75 -12.42 0.05
N GLU A 100 11.13 -13.56 -0.23
CA GLU A 100 11.66 -14.56 -1.14
C GLU A 100 11.56 -14.15 -2.61
N GLU A 101 10.51 -13.39 -2.95
CA GLU A 101 10.24 -12.93 -4.30
C GLU A 101 9.48 -11.60 -4.28
N VAL A 102 9.95 -10.64 -5.08
CA VAL A 102 9.34 -9.33 -5.26
C VAL A 102 8.96 -9.16 -6.73
N HIS A 103 7.67 -9.02 -7.00
CA HIS A 103 7.15 -8.75 -8.33
C HIS A 103 6.87 -7.27 -8.49
N VAL A 104 7.59 -6.58 -9.37
CA VAL A 104 7.29 -5.19 -9.71
C VAL A 104 6.33 -5.17 -10.89
N ALA A 105 5.07 -4.82 -10.64
CA ALA A 105 4.02 -4.83 -11.65
C ALA A 105 3.70 -3.42 -12.16
N LEU A 106 3.73 -3.27 -13.49
CA LEU A 106 3.36 -2.06 -14.20
C LEU A 106 2.14 -2.34 -15.08
N VAL A 107 1.07 -1.56 -14.91
CA VAL A 107 -0.15 -1.68 -15.73
C VAL A 107 -0.13 -0.64 -16.85
N ASP A 108 -0.21 -1.11 -18.10
CA ASP A 108 -0.12 -0.28 -19.32
C ASP A 108 1.01 0.78 -19.25
N PRO A 109 2.27 0.39 -18.99
CA PRO A 109 3.35 1.36 -18.92
C PRO A 109 3.51 2.07 -20.26
N LYS A 110 3.47 3.41 -20.23
CA LYS A 110 3.79 4.22 -21.40
C LYS A 110 5.29 4.42 -21.45
N ALA A 111 5.92 4.02 -22.56
CA ALA A 111 7.30 4.39 -22.83
C ALA A 111 7.40 5.92 -22.87
N ASN A 112 8.04 6.50 -21.86
CA ASN A 112 8.28 7.93 -21.79
C ASN A 112 9.66 8.19 -21.20
N TYR A 113 10.30 9.28 -21.65
CA TYR A 113 11.59 9.73 -21.13
C TYR A 113 11.54 10.15 -19.64
N ASN A 114 10.34 10.21 -19.05
CA ASN A 114 10.10 10.72 -17.69
C ASN A 114 9.77 9.62 -16.66
N GLY A 115 10.02 8.34 -16.95
CA GLY A 115 9.86 7.32 -15.91
C GLY A 115 9.94 5.85 -16.29
N ASN A 116 9.79 5.47 -17.56
CA ASN A 116 9.85 4.06 -17.96
C ASN A 116 11.04 3.70 -18.86
N GLY A 117 11.85 4.68 -19.27
CA GLY A 117 13.03 4.43 -20.11
C GLY A 117 12.70 3.64 -21.39
N ALA A 118 13.68 2.88 -21.88
CA ALA A 118 13.50 1.93 -22.98
C ALA A 118 12.87 0.60 -22.54
N GLU A 119 13.03 0.24 -21.26
CA GLU A 119 12.53 -0.98 -20.65
C GLU A 119 11.75 -0.63 -19.37
N PRO A 120 10.40 -0.63 -19.42
CA PRO A 120 9.58 -0.28 -18.27
C PRO A 120 9.91 -1.14 -17.04
N GLY A 121 10.16 -0.50 -15.91
CA GLY A 121 10.46 -1.18 -14.65
C GLY A 121 11.94 -1.52 -14.42
N ALA A 122 12.82 -1.35 -15.41
CA ALA A 122 14.24 -1.70 -15.27
C ALA A 122 14.95 -0.92 -14.14
N ASP A 123 14.70 0.38 -14.03
CA ASP A 123 15.35 1.23 -13.02
C ASP A 123 14.96 0.85 -11.59
N ILE A 124 13.67 0.55 -11.36
CA ILE A 124 13.17 0.14 -10.05
C ILE A 124 13.62 -1.28 -9.70
N ALA A 125 13.69 -2.19 -10.67
CA ALA A 125 14.24 -3.53 -10.47
C ALA A 125 15.73 -3.46 -10.10
N ALA A 126 16.51 -2.62 -10.79
CA ALA A 126 17.90 -2.38 -10.46
C ALA A 126 18.07 -1.75 -9.07
N TYR A 127 17.22 -0.79 -8.70
CA TYR A 127 17.20 -0.20 -7.36
C TYR A 127 16.97 -1.25 -6.26
N LEU A 128 15.93 -2.06 -6.39
CA LEU A 128 15.60 -3.10 -5.40
C LEU A 128 16.65 -4.21 -5.35
N THR A 129 17.20 -4.62 -6.49
CA THR A 129 18.29 -5.61 -6.57
C THR A 129 19.55 -5.10 -5.86
N ARG A 130 19.91 -3.81 -6.00
CA ARG A 130 21.04 -3.21 -5.26
C ARG A 130 20.85 -3.23 -3.75
N HIS A 131 19.59 -3.22 -3.28
CA HIS A 131 19.25 -3.38 -1.88
C HIS A 131 19.14 -4.84 -1.43
N GLY A 132 19.34 -5.81 -2.32
CA GLY A 132 19.35 -7.24 -2.01
C GLY A 132 18.00 -7.94 -2.15
N ALA A 133 16.98 -7.27 -2.71
CA ALA A 133 15.71 -7.92 -3.01
C ALA A 133 15.82 -8.82 -4.26
N ARG A 134 15.04 -9.90 -4.30
CA ARG A 134 14.91 -10.81 -5.45
C ARG A 134 13.75 -10.36 -6.32
N VAL A 135 14.05 -9.73 -7.45
CA VAL A 135 13.05 -8.96 -8.22
C VAL A 135 12.74 -9.57 -9.58
N SER A 136 11.46 -9.66 -9.92
CA SER A 136 10.92 -9.86 -11.26
C SER A 136 10.11 -8.63 -11.69
N VAL A 137 10.00 -8.39 -13.00
CA VAL A 137 9.22 -7.28 -13.56
C VAL A 137 8.08 -7.84 -14.38
N ASP A 138 6.86 -7.44 -14.04
CA ASP A 138 5.62 -7.88 -14.67
C ASP A 138 4.95 -6.70 -15.39
N VAL A 139 4.90 -6.76 -16.72
CA VAL A 139 4.19 -5.76 -17.53
C VAL A 139 2.81 -6.31 -17.87
N LEU A 140 1.77 -5.66 -17.33
CA LEU A 140 0.40 -6.16 -17.37
C LEU A 140 -0.49 -5.29 -18.27
N PRO A 141 -1.24 -5.88 -19.21
CA PRO A 141 -2.26 -5.16 -19.97
C PRO A 141 -3.50 -4.91 -19.11
N SER A 142 -4.06 -3.69 -19.12
CA SER A 142 -5.29 -3.43 -18.35
C SER A 142 -6.53 -4.04 -18.97
N ALA A 143 -6.55 -4.20 -20.29
CA ALA A 143 -7.74 -4.57 -21.07
C ALA A 143 -8.98 -3.71 -20.70
N GLY A 144 -8.79 -2.43 -20.37
CA GLY A 144 -9.86 -1.51 -19.98
C GLY A 144 -10.29 -1.61 -18.51
N LYS A 145 -9.69 -2.47 -17.70
CA LYS A 145 -9.94 -2.58 -16.25
C LYS A 145 -9.15 -1.52 -15.46
N PRO A 146 -9.61 -1.13 -14.27
CA PRO A 146 -8.81 -0.29 -13.37
C PRO A 146 -7.49 -0.99 -12.98
N ALA A 147 -6.39 -0.25 -12.92
CA ALA A 147 -5.07 -0.80 -12.58
C ALA A 147 -5.06 -1.57 -11.25
N ALA A 148 -5.78 -1.08 -10.24
CA ALA A 148 -5.88 -1.77 -8.96
C ALA A 148 -6.55 -3.15 -9.07
N THR A 149 -7.56 -3.31 -9.94
CA THR A 149 -8.20 -4.60 -10.21
C THR A 149 -7.22 -5.56 -10.90
N VAL A 150 -6.42 -5.06 -11.83
CA VAL A 150 -5.39 -5.84 -12.54
C VAL A 150 -4.31 -6.30 -11.56
N LEU A 151 -3.82 -5.40 -10.70
CA LEU A 151 -2.84 -5.71 -9.67
C LEU A 151 -3.36 -6.72 -8.65
N ALA A 152 -4.60 -6.57 -8.17
CA ALA A 152 -5.20 -7.50 -7.22
C ALA A 152 -5.38 -8.91 -7.82
N GLN A 153 -5.80 -9.00 -9.09
CA GLN A 153 -5.88 -10.28 -9.79
C GLN A 153 -4.50 -10.92 -9.93
N HIS A 154 -3.51 -10.16 -10.42
CA HIS A 154 -2.15 -10.66 -10.60
C HIS A 154 -1.52 -11.09 -9.28
N ALA A 155 -1.73 -10.33 -8.20
CA ALA A 155 -1.30 -10.72 -6.85
C ALA A 155 -1.85 -12.08 -6.44
N THR A 156 -3.10 -12.38 -6.80
CA THR A 156 -3.72 -13.68 -6.55
C THR A 156 -3.08 -14.76 -7.43
N ASP A 157 -2.87 -14.48 -8.71
CA ASP A 157 -2.31 -15.43 -9.69
C ASP A 157 -0.88 -15.85 -9.30
N ILE A 158 -0.08 -14.92 -8.78
CA ILE A 158 1.26 -15.22 -8.25
C ILE A 158 1.23 -15.68 -6.80
N SER A 159 0.08 -15.79 -6.13
CA SER A 159 0.00 -16.12 -4.69
C SER A 159 0.87 -15.21 -3.81
N ALA A 160 0.76 -13.89 -4.01
CA ALA A 160 1.43 -12.90 -3.17
C ALA A 160 0.83 -12.90 -1.75
N ASP A 161 1.67 -12.65 -0.75
CA ASP A 161 1.25 -12.48 0.64
C ASP A 161 0.87 -11.02 0.94
N MET A 162 1.31 -10.08 0.11
CA MET A 162 1.11 -8.65 0.31
C MET A 162 1.21 -7.89 -1.02
N ILE A 163 0.43 -6.81 -1.12
CA ILE A 163 0.60 -5.78 -2.14
C ILE A 163 1.20 -4.53 -1.49
N VAL A 164 2.22 -3.94 -2.10
CA VAL A 164 2.82 -2.65 -1.74
C VAL A 164 2.47 -1.63 -2.83
N MET A 165 1.88 -0.49 -2.46
CA MET A 165 1.58 0.56 -3.44
C MET A 165 1.55 1.96 -2.82
N GLY A 166 1.80 2.96 -3.67
CA GLY A 166 1.66 4.36 -3.31
C GLY A 166 0.20 4.79 -3.14
N ALA A 167 -0.07 5.60 -2.12
CA ALA A 167 -1.36 6.26 -1.92
C ALA A 167 -1.51 7.41 -2.93
N TYR A 168 -2.27 7.17 -4.01
CA TYR A 168 -2.44 8.06 -5.18
C TYR A 168 -2.43 9.59 -4.89
N GLY A 169 -1.44 10.35 -5.36
CA GLY A 169 -1.36 11.81 -5.14
C GLY A 169 -1.82 12.72 -6.28
N ASN A 170 -2.63 12.24 -7.25
CA ASN A 170 -3.01 13.08 -8.39
C ASN A 170 -4.09 14.13 -8.02
N ARG A 171 -4.16 15.28 -8.71
CA ARG A 171 -5.08 16.40 -8.40
C ARG A 171 -6.57 16.03 -8.29
N ARG A 172 -6.99 14.89 -8.85
CA ARG A 172 -8.33 14.29 -8.71
C ARG A 172 -8.55 13.53 -7.39
N LEU A 173 -7.49 13.14 -6.68
CA LEU A 173 -7.62 12.60 -5.32
C LEU A 173 -8.10 13.70 -4.38
N ARG A 174 -7.64 14.95 -4.52
CA ARG A 174 -8.12 16.08 -3.72
C ARG A 174 -9.63 16.37 -3.92
N GLU A 175 -10.17 16.08 -5.10
CA GLU A 175 -11.62 16.12 -5.38
C GLU A 175 -12.36 14.84 -4.92
N ARG A 176 -11.63 13.75 -4.57
CA ARG A 176 -12.13 12.41 -4.14
C ARG A 176 -11.86 12.01 -2.69
N ILE A 177 -11.05 12.74 -1.92
CA ILE A 177 -10.98 12.60 -0.45
C ILE A 177 -12.42 12.71 0.11
N PHE A 178 -13.28 13.44 -0.61
CA PHE A 178 -14.72 13.63 -0.41
C PHE A 178 -15.65 12.54 -1.03
N GLY A 179 -15.15 11.36 -1.46
CA GLY A 179 -15.98 10.29 -2.07
C GLY A 179 -15.99 8.92 -1.37
N GLY A 180 -15.24 8.75 -0.26
CA GLY A 180 -15.37 7.64 0.71
C GLY A 180 -14.09 6.96 1.27
N VAL A 181 -12.88 7.51 1.08
CA VAL A 181 -11.53 6.91 1.37
C VAL A 181 -10.99 5.93 0.30
N THR A 182 -11.39 6.19 -0.94
CA THR A 182 -10.90 5.64 -2.23
C THR A 182 -10.71 4.11 -2.31
N ARG A 183 -11.77 3.30 -2.33
CA ARG A 183 -13.14 3.55 -1.89
C ARG A 183 -13.43 2.43 -0.89
N TRP A 184 -12.97 2.70 0.34
CA TRP A 184 -12.80 1.75 1.43
C TRP A 184 -11.73 0.66 1.10
N ILE A 185 -10.53 1.13 0.72
CA ILE A 185 -9.25 0.41 0.46
C ILE A 185 -9.30 -0.75 -0.58
N PHE A 186 -10.32 -0.72 -1.45
CA PHE A 186 -10.61 -1.64 -2.57
C PHE A 186 -11.59 -2.80 -2.25
N GLU A 187 -12.74 -2.52 -1.61
CA GLU A 187 -14.03 -3.29 -1.56
C GLU A 187 -14.07 -4.80 -1.19
N LYS A 188 -12.94 -5.50 -1.08
CA LYS A 188 -12.64 -6.74 -0.33
C LYS A 188 -11.25 -7.20 -0.83
N PRO A 189 -10.16 -6.49 -0.47
CA PRO A 189 -8.84 -7.04 -0.75
C PRO A 189 -8.79 -8.44 -0.14
N THR A 190 -8.30 -9.41 -0.90
CA THR A 190 -8.09 -10.78 -0.38
C THR A 190 -6.75 -10.90 0.33
N LEU A 191 -5.88 -9.89 0.14
CA LEU A 191 -4.51 -9.86 0.61
C LEU A 191 -4.22 -8.58 1.39
N PRO A 192 -3.29 -8.64 2.37
CA PRO A 192 -2.76 -7.46 3.03
C PRO A 192 -2.24 -6.39 2.04
N LEU A 193 -2.54 -5.13 2.32
CA LEU A 193 -2.16 -3.98 1.50
C LEU A 193 -1.33 -2.98 2.29
N PHE A 194 -0.07 -2.80 1.91
CA PHE A 194 0.83 -1.79 2.45
C PHE A 194 0.75 -0.52 1.61
N LEU A 195 0.36 0.59 2.26
CA LEU A 195 0.18 1.90 1.65
C LEU A 195 1.15 2.90 2.26
N ALA A 196 1.82 3.71 1.42
CA ALA A 196 2.58 4.88 1.87
C ALA A 196 2.38 6.09 0.94
N ARG A 197 2.73 7.29 1.41
CA ARG A 197 2.48 8.56 0.72
C ARG A 197 3.74 9.37 0.49
#